data_AF-A0A1Y6B734-F1
#
_entry.id   AF-A0A1Y6B734-F1
#
_cell.length_a   1.000
_cell.length_b   1.000
_cell.length_c   1.000
_cell.angle_alpha   90.00
_cell.angle_beta   90.00
_cell.angle_gamma   90.00
#
_symmetry.space_group_name_H-M   'P 1'
#
loop_
_entity.id
_entity.type
_entity.pdbx_description
1 polymer ?
#
loop_
_entity_poly.entity_id
_entity_poly.type
_entity_poly.pdbx_seq_one_letter_code
_entity_poly.pdbx_strand_id
1 'polypeptide(L)'
;MLARKTFIATSLALSIGFVGITQSAQAAMIGVEQLNQAATSAGDANRARILETLSRADVVAELERQGVSPEQARERIAALSDKDAALLAEKAAKAPAGGDIVGAVLLVFFVLLLTDILGLTKIFPFTRSIR
;
A
#
# COMPACT_ATOMS: atom_id res chain seq x y z
N MET A 1 -16.85 -66.15 12.34
CA MET A 1 -15.60 -66.03 11.54
C MET A 1 -15.83 -65.33 10.19
N LEU A 2 -16.96 -65.59 9.49
CA LEU A 2 -17.28 -64.93 8.21
C LEU A 2 -17.42 -63.39 8.31
N ALA A 3 -18.18 -62.87 9.30
CA ALA A 3 -18.41 -61.42 9.45
C ALA A 3 -17.12 -60.60 9.63
N ARG A 4 -16.09 -61.18 10.26
CA ARG A 4 -14.79 -60.54 10.49
C ARG A 4 -13.97 -60.44 9.20
N LYS A 5 -14.11 -61.43 8.30
CA LYS A 5 -13.49 -61.46 6.96
C LYS A 5 -14.13 -60.45 6.01
N THR A 6 -15.47 -60.34 6.03
CA THR A 6 -16.19 -59.36 5.20
C THR A 6 -15.85 -57.93 5.61
N PHE A 7 -15.74 -57.65 6.91
CA PHE A 7 -15.39 -56.32 7.42
C PHE A 7 -13.97 -55.87 7.03
N ILE A 8 -13.01 -56.80 7.04
CA ILE A 8 -11.63 -56.53 6.58
C ILE A 8 -11.60 -56.31 5.06
N ALA A 9 -12.33 -57.12 4.30
CA ALA A 9 -12.38 -57.00 2.84
C ALA A 9 -13.05 -55.69 2.38
N THR A 10 -14.13 -55.26 3.04
CA THR A 10 -14.80 -53.99 2.74
C THR A 10 -13.94 -52.79 3.13
N SER A 11 -13.22 -52.87 4.26
CA SER A 11 -12.26 -51.83 4.66
C SER A 11 -11.13 -51.68 3.65
N LEU A 12 -10.56 -52.80 3.18
CA LEU A 12 -9.48 -52.79 2.20
C LEU A 12 -9.94 -52.26 0.83
N ALA A 13 -11.14 -52.67 0.37
CA ALA A 13 -11.72 -52.18 -0.87
C ALA A 13 -12.01 -50.67 -0.84
N LEU A 14 -12.48 -50.15 0.30
CA LEU A 14 -12.73 -48.72 0.49
C LEU A 14 -11.41 -47.91 0.50
N SER A 15 -10.33 -48.50 1.02
CA SER A 15 -9.01 -47.87 1.10
C SER A 15 -8.37 -47.69 -0.30
N ILE A 16 -8.58 -48.67 -1.20
CA ILE A 16 -8.02 -48.65 -2.56
C ILE A 16 -8.68 -47.56 -3.42
N GLY A 17 -9.97 -47.25 -3.19
CA GLY A 17 -10.67 -46.20 -3.92
C GLY A 17 -10.15 -44.78 -3.66
N PHE A 18 -9.47 -44.54 -2.54
CA PHE A 18 -9.00 -43.21 -2.15
C PHE A 18 -7.68 -42.81 -2.83
N VAL A 19 -6.92 -43.76 -3.36
CA VAL A 19 -5.61 -43.50 -4.01
C VAL A 19 -5.76 -42.86 -5.40
N GLY A 20 -6.94 -42.99 -6.04
CA GLY A 20 -7.20 -42.44 -7.37
C GLY A 20 -7.50 -40.94 -7.43
N ILE A 21 -7.60 -40.25 -6.28
CA ILE A 21 -7.92 -38.81 -6.20
C ILE A 21 -6.68 -38.00 -5.78
N THR A 22 -5.48 -38.46 -6.11
CA THR A 22 -4.31 -37.57 -6.09
C THR A 22 -4.45 -36.61 -7.26
N GLN A 23 -4.95 -35.41 -6.98
CA GLN A 23 -4.96 -34.32 -7.96
C GLN A 23 -3.52 -34.16 -8.46
N SER A 24 -3.31 -34.37 -9.76
CA SER A 24 -2.04 -34.04 -10.41
C SER A 24 -1.72 -32.58 -10.10
N ALA A 25 -0.64 -32.31 -9.37
CA ALA A 25 -0.14 -30.96 -9.22
C ALA A 25 0.22 -30.45 -10.62
N GLN A 26 -0.65 -29.60 -11.19
CA GLN A 26 -0.40 -28.97 -12.47
C GLN A 26 0.71 -27.97 -12.25
N ALA A 27 1.93 -28.37 -12.59
CA ALA A 27 3.03 -27.45 -12.79
C ALA A 27 2.69 -26.61 -14.04
N ALA A 28 1.91 -25.54 -13.83
CA ALA A 28 1.70 -24.55 -14.86
C ALA A 28 3.05 -23.90 -15.14
N MET A 29 3.61 -24.16 -16.33
CA MET A 29 4.71 -23.37 -16.85
C MET A 29 4.18 -21.94 -16.99
N ILE A 30 4.55 -21.05 -16.08
CA ILE A 30 4.31 -19.63 -16.27
C ILE A 30 5.16 -19.24 -17.47
N GLY A 31 4.50 -18.94 -18.59
CA GLY A 31 5.16 -18.47 -19.80
C GLY A 31 5.96 -17.22 -19.46
N VAL A 32 7.15 -17.08 -20.06
CA VAL A 32 7.97 -15.88 -19.91
C VAL A 32 7.16 -14.63 -20.27
N GLU A 33 6.19 -14.77 -21.17
CA GLU A 33 5.24 -13.73 -21.59
C GLU A 33 4.30 -13.31 -20.45
N GLN A 34 3.82 -14.26 -19.63
CA GLN A 34 2.96 -13.98 -18.48
C GLN A 34 3.74 -13.29 -17.36
N LEU A 35 4.98 -13.71 -17.14
CA LEU A 35 5.89 -13.06 -16.20
C LEU A 35 6.24 -11.64 -16.66
N ASN A 36 6.50 -11.44 -17.95
CA ASN A 36 6.81 -10.13 -18.51
C ASN A 36 5.59 -9.18 -18.44
N GLN A 37 4.38 -9.66 -18.75
CA GLN A 37 3.16 -8.88 -18.60
C GLN A 37 2.91 -8.45 -17.14
N ALA A 38 3.13 -9.35 -16.19
CA ALA A 38 3.01 -9.03 -14.76
C ALA A 38 4.06 -7.99 -14.33
N ALA A 39 5.30 -8.11 -14.82
CA ALA A 39 6.37 -7.15 -14.54
C ALA A 39 6.08 -5.75 -15.13
N THR A 40 5.63 -5.67 -16.38
CA THR A 40 5.21 -4.40 -17.02
C THR A 40 4.07 -3.75 -16.25
N SER A 41 3.05 -4.54 -15.88
CA SER A 41 1.90 -4.03 -15.11
C SER A 41 2.31 -3.44 -13.75
N ALA A 42 3.29 -4.06 -13.09
CA ALA A 42 3.84 -3.54 -11.84
C ALA A 42 4.63 -2.24 -12.04
N GLY A 43 5.40 -2.13 -13.14
CA GLY A 43 6.09 -0.90 -13.52
C GLY A 43 5.12 0.26 -13.74
N ASP A 44 4.04 0.03 -14.47
CA ASP A 44 3.01 1.04 -14.75
C ASP A 44 2.28 1.48 -13.47
N ALA A 45 1.96 0.53 -12.58
CA ALA A 45 1.38 0.85 -11.27
C ALA A 45 2.30 1.74 -10.43
N ASN A 46 3.62 1.50 -10.46
CA ASN A 46 4.59 2.34 -9.76
C ASN A 46 4.63 3.77 -10.34
N ARG A 47 4.66 3.91 -11.67
CA ARG A 47 4.61 5.23 -12.33
C ARG A 47 3.32 5.98 -12.00
N ALA A 48 2.17 5.30 -12.02
CA ALA A 48 0.89 5.89 -11.64
C ALA A 48 0.90 6.43 -10.21
N ARG A 49 1.48 5.69 -9.26
CA ARG A 49 1.60 6.12 -7.86
C ARG A 49 2.50 7.36 -7.68
N ILE A 50 3.58 7.44 -8.45
CA ILE A 50 4.45 8.63 -8.45
C ILE A 50 3.69 9.83 -9.04
N LEU A 51 2.94 9.62 -10.13
CA LEU A 51 2.12 10.67 -10.75
C LEU A 51 1.01 11.19 -9.82
N GLU A 52 0.40 10.31 -9.02
CA GLU A 52 -0.55 10.71 -7.97
C GLU A 52 0.12 11.64 -6.95
N THR A 53 1.34 11.30 -6.52
CA THR A 53 2.10 12.16 -5.60
C THR A 53 2.44 13.51 -6.24
N LEU A 54 2.83 13.50 -7.52
CA LEU A 54 3.11 14.70 -8.31
C LEU A 54 1.86 15.57 -8.54
N SER A 55 0.65 15.00 -8.51
CA SER A 55 -0.60 15.74 -8.72
C SER A 55 -0.98 16.65 -7.54
N ARG A 56 -0.31 16.50 -6.39
CA ARG A 56 -0.58 17.30 -5.19
C ARG A 56 -0.05 18.73 -5.36
N ALA A 57 -0.87 19.71 -4.99
CA ALA A 57 -0.56 21.14 -5.18
C ALA A 57 0.72 21.60 -4.47
N ASP A 58 1.00 21.06 -3.28
CA ASP A 58 2.21 21.36 -2.50
C ASP A 58 3.48 20.80 -3.17
N VAL A 59 3.39 19.61 -3.77
CA VAL A 59 4.50 18.99 -4.52
C VAL A 59 4.79 19.77 -5.80
N VAL A 60 3.75 20.16 -6.54
CA VAL A 60 3.87 20.99 -7.74
C VAL A 60 4.56 22.33 -7.42
N ALA A 61 4.07 23.04 -6.39
CA ALA A 61 4.63 24.34 -6.02
C ALA A 61 6.11 24.24 -5.62
N GLU A 62 6.51 23.17 -4.92
CA GLU A 62 7.90 22.95 -4.55
C GLU A 62 8.80 22.61 -5.75
N LEU A 63 8.31 21.81 -6.70
CA LEU A 63 9.05 21.52 -7.93
C LEU A 63 9.24 22.77 -8.79
N GLU A 64 8.20 23.60 -8.91
CA GLU A 64 8.28 24.87 -9.62
C GLU A 64 9.27 25.83 -8.94
N ARG A 65 9.29 25.86 -7.61
CA ARG A 65 10.30 26.62 -6.83
C ARG A 65 11.72 26.16 -7.11
N GLN A 66 11.92 24.88 -7.39
CA GLN A 66 13.20 24.30 -7.80
C GLN A 66 13.48 24.45 -9.30
N GLY A 67 12.59 25.11 -10.06
CA GLY A 67 12.75 25.35 -11.50
C GLY A 67 12.36 24.17 -12.39
N VAL A 68 11.62 23.19 -11.86
CA VAL A 68 11.13 22.03 -12.61
C VAL A 68 9.64 22.22 -12.91
N SER A 69 9.27 22.23 -14.19
CA SER A 69 7.86 22.29 -14.55
C SER A 69 7.17 20.94 -14.31
N PRO A 70 5.86 20.93 -13.99
CA PRO A 70 5.10 19.68 -13.81
C PRO A 70 5.15 18.77 -15.03
N GLU A 71 5.12 19.36 -16.23
CA GLU A 71 5.16 18.59 -17.47
C GLU A 71 6.51 17.93 -17.71
N GLN A 72 7.60 18.64 -17.42
CA GLN A 72 8.93 18.05 -17.46
C GLN A 72 9.08 16.91 -16.45
N ALA A 73 8.48 17.03 -15.26
CA ALA A 73 8.50 15.96 -14.27
C ALA A 73 7.71 14.72 -14.76
N ARG A 74 6.54 14.92 -15.39
CA ARG A 74 5.74 13.82 -15.96
C ARG A 74 6.46 13.08 -17.08
N GLU A 75 7.10 13.81 -17.99
CA GLU A 75 7.92 13.21 -19.06
C GLU A 75 9.06 12.36 -18.50
N ARG A 76 9.74 12.84 -17.44
CA ARG A 76 10.81 12.09 -16.79
C ARG A 76 10.29 10.82 -16.12
N ILE A 77 9.12 10.86 -15.48
CA ILE A 77 8.50 9.68 -14.86
C ILE A 77 8.14 8.64 -15.92
N ALA A 78 7.59 9.08 -17.07
CA ALA A 78 7.27 8.20 -18.19
C ALA A 78 8.52 7.51 -18.75
N ALA A 79 9.67 8.19 -18.74
CA ALA A 79 10.94 7.66 -19.21
C ALA A 79 11.70 6.78 -18.20
N LEU A 80 11.22 6.64 -16.96
CA LEU A 80 11.89 5.81 -15.95
C LEU A 80 11.91 4.33 -16.36
N SER A 81 12.95 3.61 -15.96
CA SER A 81 12.94 2.14 -15.98
C SER A 81 12.00 1.60 -14.90
N ASP A 82 11.52 0.35 -15.05
CA ASP A 82 10.62 -0.25 -14.06
C ASP A 82 11.25 -0.33 -12.66
N LYS A 83 12.57 -0.57 -12.61
CA LYS A 83 13.34 -0.60 -11.35
C LYS A 83 13.40 0.78 -10.70
N ASP A 84 13.67 1.82 -11.47
CA ASP A 84 13.76 3.18 -10.94
C ASP A 84 12.39 3.71 -10.52
N ALA A 85 11.34 3.36 -11.26
CA ALA A 85 9.96 3.64 -10.88
C ALA A 85 9.59 2.96 -9.55
N ALA A 86 9.97 1.69 -9.35
CA ALA A 86 9.74 0.99 -8.08
C ALA A 86 10.46 1.68 -6.89
N LEU A 87 11.75 2.00 -7.06
CA LEU A 87 12.54 2.69 -6.02
C LEU A 87 11.99 4.07 -5.69
N LEU A 88 11.58 4.83 -6.72
CA LEU A 88 11.03 6.16 -6.52
C LEU A 88 9.64 6.11 -5.89
N ALA A 89 8.78 5.16 -6.28
CA ALA A 89 7.47 4.95 -5.66
C ALA A 89 7.59 4.58 -4.17
N GLU A 90 8.57 3.75 -3.80
CA GLU A 90 8.84 3.42 -2.39
C GLU A 90 9.27 4.66 -1.59
N LYS A 91 10.16 5.49 -2.17
CA LYS A 91 10.59 6.74 -1.53
C LYS A 91 9.44 7.74 -1.40
N ALA A 92 8.61 7.87 -2.44
CA ALA A 92 7.43 8.74 -2.41
C ALA A 92 6.43 8.30 -1.33
N ALA A 93 6.24 6.99 -1.13
CA ALA A 93 5.38 6.46 -0.07
C ALA A 93 5.92 6.71 1.36
N LYS A 94 7.25 6.83 1.51
CA LYS A 94 7.92 7.10 2.79
C LYS A 94 8.12 8.59 3.07
N ALA A 95 7.98 9.45 2.06
CA ALA A 95 8.11 10.88 2.25
C ALA A 95 6.95 11.35 3.14
N PRO A 96 7.22 12.12 4.21
CA PRO A 96 6.17 12.70 5.03
C PRO A 96 5.35 13.64 4.15
N ALA A 97 4.18 13.17 3.70
CA ALA A 97 3.17 14.04 3.14
C ALA A 97 2.81 15.00 4.28
N GLY A 98 2.99 16.32 4.10
CA GLY A 98 2.87 17.33 5.16
C GLY A 98 1.55 17.34 5.96
N GLY A 99 0.60 16.45 5.67
CA GLY A 99 -0.57 16.15 6.49
C GLY A 99 -0.25 15.69 7.92
N ASP A 100 0.86 14.98 8.15
CA ASP A 100 1.22 14.54 9.51
C ASP A 100 1.57 15.72 10.42
N ILE A 101 2.23 16.74 9.87
CA ILE A 101 2.57 17.96 10.61
C ILE A 101 1.31 18.76 10.89
N VAL A 102 0.42 18.92 9.90
CA VAL A 102 -0.85 19.63 10.10
C VAL A 102 -1.71 18.90 11.15
N GLY A 103 -1.78 17.57 11.09
CA GLY A 103 -2.47 16.75 12.09
C GLY A 103 -1.88 16.89 13.48
N ALA A 104 -0.55 16.84 13.62
CA ALA A 104 0.14 17.03 14.89
C ALA A 104 -0.07 18.44 15.45
N VAL A 105 0.02 19.48 14.62
CA VAL A 105 -0.24 20.88 15.02
C VAL A 105 -1.68 21.06 15.49
N LEU A 106 -2.65 20.49 14.78
CA LEU A 106 -4.06 20.52 15.19
C LEU A 106 -4.30 19.77 16.49
N LEU A 107 -3.69 18.58 16.66
CA LEU A 107 -3.77 17.82 17.91
C LEU A 107 -3.23 18.64 19.10
N VAL A 108 -2.02 19.20 18.96
CA VAL A 108 -1.41 20.05 19.99
C VAL A 108 -2.31 21.25 20.27
N PHE A 109 -2.85 21.90 19.23
CA PHE A 109 -3.80 22.99 19.37
C PHE A 109 -5.03 22.57 20.19
N PHE A 110 -5.66 21.43 19.91
CA PHE A 110 -6.83 20.95 20.65
C PHE A 110 -6.52 20.59 22.10
N VAL A 111 -5.38 19.95 22.37
CA VAL A 111 -4.94 19.65 23.74
C VAL A 111 -4.72 20.95 24.53
N LEU A 112 -4.03 21.92 23.94
CA LEU A 112 -3.81 23.23 24.57
C LEU A 112 -5.12 23.99 24.75
N LEU A 113 -6.04 23.92 23.78
CA LEU A 113 -7.33 24.60 23.86
C LEU A 113 -8.19 24.03 24.99
N LEU A 114 -8.27 22.69 25.10
CA LEU A 114 -9.04 22.04 26.15
C LEU A 114 -8.47 22.34 27.54
N THR A 115 -7.14 22.30 27.69
CA THR A 115 -6.49 22.62 28.97
C THR A 115 -6.64 24.09 29.35
N ASP A 116 -6.76 25.01 28.40
CA ASP A 116 -7.03 26.43 28.67
C ASP A 116 -8.47 26.67 29.16
N ILE A 117 -9.45 26.01 28.52
CA ILE A 117 -10.86 26.06 28.92
C ILE A 117 -11.07 25.46 30.32
N LEU A 118 -10.37 24.36 30.64
CA LEU A 118 -10.37 23.77 31.98
C LEU A 118 -9.61 24.61 33.02
N GLY A 119 -8.88 25.64 32.58
CA GLY A 119 -8.10 26.52 33.43
C GLY A 119 -6.76 25.95 33.90
N LEU A 120 -6.32 24.82 33.34
CA LEU A 120 -5.01 24.22 33.62
C LEU A 120 -3.87 24.98 32.93
N THR A 121 -4.15 25.62 31.78
CA THR A 121 -3.21 26.48 31.04
C THR A 121 -3.86 27.82 30.68
N LYS A 122 -3.07 28.79 30.17
CA LYS A 122 -3.51 30.14 29.77
C LYS A 122 -2.81 30.65 28.51
N ILE A 123 -2.72 29.78 27.50
CA ILE A 123 -2.01 30.02 26.24
C ILE A 123 -2.80 30.91 25.29
N PHE A 124 -4.12 30.72 25.22
CA PHE A 124 -5.00 31.36 24.25
C PHE A 124 -5.78 32.52 24.90
N PRO A 125 -5.55 33.79 24.48
CA PRO A 125 -6.22 34.94 25.10
C PRO A 125 -7.72 35.00 24.81
N PHE A 126 -8.17 34.36 23.73
CA PHE A 126 -9.59 34.32 23.33
C PHE A 126 -10.45 33.38 24.18
N THR A 127 -9.87 32.52 25.02
CA THR A 127 -10.63 31.70 25.99
C THR A 127 -11.05 32.51 27.21
N ARG A 128 -10.52 33.73 27.37
CA ARG A 128 -10.82 34.61 28.50
C ARG A 128 -12.08 35.41 28.20
N SER A 129 -12.92 35.57 29.23
CA SER A 129 -14.00 36.55 29.17
C SER A 129 -13.40 37.96 29.11
N ILE A 130 -13.81 38.75 28.12
CA ILE A 130 -13.49 40.17 28.00
C ILE A 130 -14.29 40.88 29.09
N ARG A 131 -13.68 41.09 30.26
CA ARG A 131 -14.25 41.87 31.36
C ARG A 131 -13.40 43.11 31.61
#